data_AF-A0A921MZM7-F1
#
_entry.id   AF-A0A921MZM7-F1
#
_cell.length_a   1.000
_cell.length_b   1.000
_cell.length_c   1.000
_cell.angle_alpha   90.00
_cell.angle_beta   90.00
_cell.angle_gamma   90.00
#
_symmetry.space_group_name_H-M   'P 1'
#
loop_
_entity.id
_entity.type
_entity.pdbx_description
1 polymer ?
#
loop_
_entity_poly.entity_id
_entity_poly.type
_entity_poly.pdbx_seq_one_letter_code
_entity_poly.pdbx_strand_id
1 'polypeptide(L)'
;MEFNFAKVTNSRLMGTMGLLICWENNQDEIIQYFLLDAEGLGIADYVSLKNPTKDEAYREEERLMGGLGSDRIRISEDEALFLVKYFGNKNSYYEKPLPGEVNEYIDIINKYKTNLNIEDIYPKICKTIKDEIEFINYMTMRFIAWDRESLRYFSKNEEIANMHITNINGTLLKNTVIPKGNKRYISEALYEDNDGYYISKIAFSIEENKDEFKINSMVVTDKEPIFDFEVFDEISKPEFISIYNINRVDEFLDIFYKDNPFTLKSDMEDCKFFTRFNFNNDHVKNNVYVINNDIKAIYYQIKNEFFVGTYSDKDRNYINKILQCNYKEYLNIKEELYFEENVLYDFVESGSEDFYDFLD
;
A
#
# COMPACT_ATOMS: atom_id res chain seq x y z
N MET A 1 7.05 -9.69 -30.32
CA MET A 1 7.05 -10.71 -29.25
C MET A 1 5.61 -11.18 -29.10
N GLU A 2 5.41 -12.40 -28.64
CA GLU A 2 4.09 -12.97 -28.40
C GLU A 2 3.77 -12.89 -26.90
N PHE A 3 2.50 -12.74 -26.56
CA PHE A 3 2.05 -12.76 -25.18
C PHE A 3 2.23 -14.16 -24.58
N ASN A 4 2.84 -14.26 -23.39
CA ASN A 4 2.95 -15.50 -22.64
C ASN A 4 1.90 -15.55 -21.52
N PHE A 5 2.01 -14.65 -20.54
CA PHE A 5 1.05 -14.56 -19.44
C PHE A 5 1.06 -13.17 -18.80
N ALA A 6 0.01 -12.88 -18.03
CA ALA A 6 -0.03 -11.71 -17.15
C ALA A 6 -0.60 -12.07 -15.77
N LYS A 7 -0.19 -11.30 -14.76
CA LYS A 7 -0.71 -11.37 -13.40
C LYS A 7 -1.04 -9.97 -12.88
N VAL A 8 -2.05 -9.86 -12.03
CA VAL A 8 -2.35 -8.61 -11.29
C VAL A 8 -2.66 -8.92 -9.83
N THR A 9 -2.35 -8.01 -8.91
CA THR A 9 -2.84 -8.13 -7.53
C THR A 9 -4.31 -7.75 -7.44
N ASN A 10 -5.08 -8.45 -6.59
CA ASN A 10 -6.46 -8.07 -6.27
C ASN A 10 -6.57 -7.01 -5.14
N SER A 11 -5.60 -6.08 -5.11
CA SER A 11 -5.41 -5.07 -4.05
C SER A 11 -6.07 -3.72 -4.35
N ARG A 12 -6.86 -3.59 -5.42
CA ARG A 12 -7.37 -2.29 -5.90
C ARG A 12 -8.13 -1.48 -4.85
N LEU A 13 -8.71 -2.13 -3.85
CA LEU A 13 -9.43 -1.46 -2.75
C LEU A 13 -8.51 -0.78 -1.72
N MET A 14 -7.22 -1.10 -1.74
CA MET A 14 -6.16 -0.36 -1.04
C MET A 14 -5.63 0.82 -1.88
N GLY A 15 -6.17 1.07 -3.08
CA GLY A 15 -5.76 2.15 -3.97
C GLY A 15 -4.75 1.74 -5.03
N THR A 16 -3.95 0.72 -4.80
CA THR A 16 -2.86 0.33 -5.72
C THR A 16 -2.94 -1.13 -6.17
N MET A 17 -2.36 -1.44 -7.33
CA MET A 17 -2.20 -2.80 -7.86
C MET A 17 -0.84 -2.97 -8.52
N GLY A 18 -0.23 -4.14 -8.37
CA GLY A 18 0.89 -4.55 -9.21
C GLY A 18 0.38 -5.32 -10.41
N LEU A 19 0.86 -5.01 -11.60
CA LEU A 19 0.58 -5.70 -12.85
C LEU A 19 1.90 -6.20 -13.46
N LEU A 20 1.93 -7.47 -13.84
CA LEU A 20 3.05 -8.11 -14.52
C LEU A 20 2.57 -8.63 -15.89
N ILE A 21 3.31 -8.32 -16.95
CA ILE A 21 3.08 -8.84 -18.31
C ILE A 21 4.37 -9.50 -18.82
N CYS A 22 4.28 -10.77 -19.18
CA CYS A 22 5.37 -11.54 -19.76
C CYS A 22 5.15 -11.73 -21.25
N TRP A 23 6.15 -11.33 -22.03
CA TRP A 23 6.23 -11.50 -23.47
C TRP A 23 7.37 -12.46 -23.79
N GLU A 24 7.16 -13.36 -24.74
CA GLU A 24 8.21 -14.29 -25.18
C GLU A 24 8.28 -14.38 -26.71
N ASN A 25 9.44 -14.76 -27.20
CA ASN A 25 9.63 -15.31 -28.54
C ASN A 25 10.71 -16.40 -28.46
N ASN A 26 11.10 -16.98 -29.60
CA ASN A 26 12.07 -18.08 -29.62
C ASN A 26 13.47 -17.77 -29.01
N GLN A 27 13.80 -16.51 -28.75
CA GLN A 27 15.14 -16.08 -28.30
C GLN A 27 15.13 -15.13 -27.10
N ASP A 28 14.04 -14.39 -26.89
CA ASP A 28 13.94 -13.33 -25.90
C ASP A 28 12.66 -13.48 -25.06
N GLU A 29 12.80 -13.30 -23.75
CA GLU A 29 11.74 -13.08 -22.77
C GLU A 29 11.83 -11.63 -22.28
N ILE A 30 10.69 -10.94 -22.18
CA ILE A 30 10.59 -9.63 -21.55
C ILE A 30 9.48 -9.69 -20.51
N ILE A 31 9.80 -9.31 -19.28
CA ILE A 31 8.83 -9.19 -18.20
C ILE A 31 8.70 -7.71 -17.84
N GLN A 32 7.49 -7.19 -17.94
CA GLN A 32 7.14 -5.81 -17.63
C GLN A 32 6.34 -5.76 -16.32
N TYR A 33 6.70 -4.84 -15.45
CA TYR A 33 6.13 -4.63 -14.13
C TYR A 33 5.58 -3.21 -14.06
N PHE A 34 4.31 -3.06 -13.67
CA PHE A 34 3.61 -1.78 -13.55
C PHE A 34 2.98 -1.65 -12.16
N LEU A 35 3.27 -0.56 -11.44
CA LEU A 35 2.47 -0.15 -10.29
C LEU A 35 1.33 0.73 -10.78
N LEU A 36 0.10 0.30 -10.58
CA LEU A 36 -1.11 0.99 -10.96
C LEU A 36 -1.74 1.62 -9.73
N ASP A 37 -1.90 2.94 -9.73
CA ASP A 37 -2.58 3.72 -8.71
C ASP A 37 -3.96 4.19 -9.20
N ALA A 38 -5.00 3.77 -8.49
CA ALA A 38 -6.39 4.09 -8.77
C ALA A 38 -6.79 5.49 -8.32
N GLU A 39 -6.04 6.09 -7.39
CA GLU A 39 -6.45 7.30 -6.69
C GLU A 39 -6.01 8.57 -7.43
N GLY A 40 -4.74 8.71 -7.83
CA GLY A 40 -4.27 10.00 -8.37
C GLY A 40 -3.11 10.00 -9.37
N LEU A 41 -2.36 8.90 -9.55
CA LEU A 41 -1.19 8.88 -10.45
C LEU A 41 -1.47 8.19 -11.79
N GLY A 42 -2.28 7.12 -11.81
CA GLY A 42 -2.36 6.23 -12.97
C GLY A 42 -1.28 5.15 -12.89
N ILE A 43 -0.36 5.09 -13.84
CA ILE A 43 0.86 4.27 -13.75
C ILE A 43 1.87 5.04 -12.88
N ALA A 44 2.18 4.50 -11.70
CA ALA A 44 3.03 5.12 -10.69
C ALA A 44 4.50 4.65 -10.78
N ASP A 45 4.75 3.40 -11.17
CA ASP A 45 6.09 2.82 -11.34
C ASP A 45 6.10 1.86 -12.54
N TYR A 46 7.24 1.74 -13.20
CA TYR A 46 7.45 0.85 -14.33
C TYR A 46 8.88 0.33 -14.42
N VAL A 47 9.03 -0.99 -14.56
CA VAL A 47 10.31 -1.66 -14.81
C VAL A 47 10.11 -2.75 -15.88
N SER A 48 11.05 -2.86 -16.81
CA SER A 48 11.14 -3.98 -17.75
C SER A 48 12.45 -4.74 -17.55
N LEU A 49 12.37 -6.08 -17.59
CA LEU A 49 13.54 -6.95 -17.54
C LEU A 49 13.60 -7.78 -18.82
N LYS A 50 14.75 -7.75 -19.50
CA LYS A 50 15.01 -8.57 -20.69
C LYS A 50 15.85 -9.79 -20.34
N ASN A 51 15.36 -10.97 -20.67
CA ASN A 51 15.96 -12.27 -20.36
C ASN A 51 16.42 -12.40 -18.90
N PRO A 52 15.57 -12.05 -17.91
CA PRO A 52 15.97 -12.10 -16.51
C PRO A 52 16.26 -13.53 -16.08
N THR A 53 17.20 -13.67 -15.15
CA THR A 53 17.29 -14.89 -14.36
C THR A 53 16.04 -15.05 -13.48
N LYS A 54 15.77 -16.28 -13.02
CA LYS A 54 14.66 -16.53 -12.09
C LYS A 54 14.74 -15.71 -10.81
N ASP A 55 15.96 -15.43 -10.34
CA ASP A 55 16.21 -14.62 -9.15
C ASP A 55 15.89 -13.14 -9.38
N GLU A 56 16.30 -12.58 -10.51
CA GLU A 56 15.98 -11.19 -10.89
C GLU A 56 14.46 -11.01 -11.06
N ALA A 57 13.80 -11.91 -11.77
CA ALA A 57 12.36 -11.86 -11.94
C ALA A 57 11.60 -11.99 -10.61
N TYR A 58 12.04 -12.90 -9.73
CA TYR A 58 11.44 -13.04 -8.40
C TYR A 58 11.61 -11.78 -7.56
N ARG A 59 12.82 -11.20 -7.50
CA ARG A 59 13.08 -10.00 -6.70
C ARG A 59 12.26 -8.81 -7.18
N GLU A 60 12.15 -8.61 -8.50
CA GLU A 60 11.34 -7.53 -9.05
C GLU A 60 9.84 -7.74 -8.83
N GLU A 61 9.34 -8.99 -8.96
CA GLU A 61 7.94 -9.32 -8.63
C GLU A 61 7.64 -9.02 -7.15
N GLU A 62 8.53 -9.40 -6.22
CA GLU A 62 8.34 -9.11 -4.79
C GLU A 62 8.50 -7.63 -4.43
N ARG A 63 9.43 -6.91 -5.06
CA ARG A 63 9.60 -5.46 -4.88
C ARG A 63 8.32 -4.71 -5.18
N LEU A 64 7.66 -5.05 -6.28
CA LEU A 64 6.46 -4.36 -6.72
C LEU A 64 5.19 -4.88 -6.04
N MET A 65 5.06 -6.19 -5.86
CA MET A 65 3.79 -6.84 -5.50
C MET A 65 3.78 -7.45 -4.09
N GLY A 66 4.94 -7.66 -3.46
CA GLY A 66 5.07 -8.36 -2.18
C GLY A 66 4.47 -7.60 -1.00
N GLY A 67 4.50 -6.26 -1.05
CA GLY A 67 3.97 -5.39 -0.01
C GLY A 67 2.47 -5.07 -0.11
N LEU A 68 1.77 -5.48 -1.18
CA LEU A 68 0.38 -5.07 -1.43
C LEU A 68 -0.68 -5.88 -0.66
N GLY A 69 -0.25 -6.86 0.15
CA GLY A 69 -1.10 -7.62 1.06
C GLY A 69 -2.26 -8.40 0.41
N SER A 70 -2.11 -8.80 -0.85
CA SER A 70 -3.19 -9.33 -1.70
C SER A 70 -2.72 -10.43 -2.64
N ASP A 71 -3.66 -11.26 -3.11
CA ASP A 71 -3.38 -12.38 -3.99
C ASP A 71 -3.00 -11.91 -5.40
N ARG A 72 -2.13 -12.68 -6.06
CA ARG A 72 -1.74 -12.48 -7.46
C ARG A 72 -2.58 -13.41 -8.34
N ILE A 73 -3.39 -12.85 -9.20
CA ILE A 73 -4.30 -13.60 -10.07
C ILE A 73 -3.85 -13.52 -11.53
N ARG A 74 -4.09 -14.58 -12.30
CA ARG A 74 -3.85 -14.55 -13.75
C ARG A 74 -4.97 -13.81 -14.47
N ILE A 75 -4.58 -13.01 -15.45
CA ILE A 75 -5.49 -12.27 -16.33
C ILE A 75 -5.13 -12.53 -17.79
N SER A 76 -6.08 -12.24 -18.69
CA SER A 76 -5.84 -12.37 -20.13
C SER A 76 -4.96 -11.23 -20.66
N GLU A 77 -4.45 -11.40 -21.88
CA GLU A 77 -3.74 -10.33 -22.60
C GLU A 77 -4.62 -9.08 -22.72
N ASP A 78 -5.89 -9.24 -23.12
CA ASP A 78 -6.82 -8.12 -23.30
C ASP A 78 -7.04 -7.34 -22.00
N GLU A 79 -7.18 -8.04 -20.88
CA GLU A 79 -7.33 -7.44 -19.55
C GLU A 79 -6.07 -6.70 -19.10
N ALA A 80 -4.89 -7.28 -19.34
CA ALA A 80 -3.62 -6.65 -18.99
C ALA A 80 -3.37 -5.37 -19.80
N LEU A 81 -3.57 -5.44 -21.12
CA LEU A 81 -3.42 -4.30 -22.02
C LEU A 81 -4.48 -3.22 -21.77
N PHE A 82 -5.71 -3.62 -21.43
CA PHE A 82 -6.74 -2.70 -20.96
C PHE A 82 -6.28 -1.94 -19.71
N LEU A 83 -5.72 -2.62 -18.70
CA LEU A 83 -5.24 -1.97 -17.48
C LEU A 83 -4.12 -0.96 -17.77
N VAL A 84 -3.11 -1.34 -18.57
CA VAL A 84 -2.05 -0.40 -18.98
C VAL A 84 -2.63 0.84 -19.67
N LYS A 85 -3.57 0.64 -20.60
CA LYS A 85 -4.25 1.74 -21.28
C LYS A 85 -5.05 2.61 -20.32
N TYR A 86 -5.83 2.00 -19.43
CA TYR A 86 -6.73 2.67 -18.51
C TYR A 86 -5.95 3.58 -17.55
N PHE A 87 -4.93 3.02 -16.89
CA PHE A 87 -4.11 3.75 -15.94
C PHE A 87 -3.15 4.73 -16.63
N GLY A 88 -2.64 4.41 -17.82
CA GLY A 88 -1.85 5.36 -18.61
C GLY A 88 -2.65 6.60 -19.03
N ASN A 89 -3.94 6.46 -19.33
CA ASN A 89 -4.83 7.59 -19.56
C ASN A 89 -5.07 8.42 -18.29
N LYS A 90 -5.04 7.80 -17.10
CA LYS A 90 -5.11 8.53 -15.81
C LYS A 90 -3.89 9.43 -15.61
N ASN A 91 -2.67 9.01 -15.98
CA ASN A 91 -1.51 9.91 -15.93
C ASN A 91 -1.77 11.19 -16.74
N SER A 92 -2.31 11.06 -17.96
CA SER A 92 -2.65 12.22 -18.78
C SER A 92 -3.76 13.08 -18.17
N TYR A 93 -4.77 12.46 -17.54
CA TYR A 93 -5.87 13.16 -16.88
C TYR A 93 -5.40 13.98 -15.66
N TYR A 94 -4.46 13.43 -14.89
CA TYR A 94 -3.91 14.06 -13.69
C TYR A 94 -2.62 14.86 -13.94
N GLU A 95 -2.25 15.06 -15.22
CA GLU A 95 -1.03 15.77 -15.63
C GLU A 95 0.25 15.21 -14.97
N LYS A 96 0.32 13.88 -14.80
CA LYS A 96 1.46 13.16 -14.24
C LYS A 96 2.33 12.59 -15.36
N PRO A 97 3.67 12.56 -15.18
CA PRO A 97 4.55 11.89 -16.13
C PRO A 97 4.29 10.37 -16.14
N LEU A 98 4.59 9.74 -17.26
CA LEU A 98 4.65 8.29 -17.38
C LEU A 98 6.02 7.78 -16.89
N PRO A 99 6.09 6.73 -16.06
CA PRO A 99 7.35 6.27 -15.45
C PRO A 99 8.19 5.37 -16.38
N GLY A 100 9.50 5.33 -16.13
CA GLY A 100 10.46 4.43 -16.80
C GLY A 100 10.52 4.57 -18.32
N GLU A 101 10.79 3.45 -19.02
CA GLU A 101 10.97 3.41 -20.48
C GLU A 101 9.63 3.49 -21.25
N VAL A 102 9.06 4.69 -21.33
CA VAL A 102 7.74 4.98 -21.92
C VAL A 102 7.53 4.38 -23.33
N ASN A 103 8.58 4.34 -24.15
CA ASN A 103 8.51 3.81 -25.51
C ASN A 103 8.05 2.34 -25.57
N GLU A 104 8.24 1.57 -24.50
CA GLU A 104 7.85 0.15 -24.44
C GLU A 104 6.33 -0.07 -24.35
N TYR A 105 5.57 0.90 -23.84
CA TYR A 105 4.14 0.71 -23.55
C TYR A 105 3.24 1.87 -24.03
N ILE A 106 3.81 2.96 -24.54
CA ILE A 106 3.04 4.11 -25.04
C ILE A 106 2.08 3.75 -26.17
N ASP A 107 2.44 2.78 -27.00
CA ASP A 107 1.59 2.27 -28.07
C ASP A 107 0.38 1.51 -27.54
N ILE A 108 0.50 0.86 -26.38
CA ILE A 108 -0.65 0.24 -25.69
C ILE A 108 -1.63 1.33 -25.28
N ILE A 109 -1.15 2.40 -24.65
CA ILE A 109 -2.00 3.52 -24.22
C ILE A 109 -2.71 4.17 -25.42
N ASN A 110 -1.97 4.50 -26.46
CA ASN A 110 -2.48 5.31 -27.58
C ASN A 110 -3.27 4.51 -28.62
N LYS A 111 -2.85 3.27 -28.92
CA LYS A 111 -3.35 2.53 -30.09
C LYS A 111 -4.18 1.30 -29.73
N TYR A 112 -3.99 0.71 -28.54
CA TYR A 112 -4.75 -0.47 -28.14
C TYR A 112 -6.24 -0.16 -28.10
N LYS A 113 -7.04 -1.09 -28.64
CA LYS A 113 -8.51 -1.01 -28.68
C LYS A 113 -9.07 -2.25 -28.01
N THR A 114 -10.04 -2.02 -27.14
CA THR A 114 -10.76 -3.06 -26.42
C THR A 114 -12.19 -2.58 -26.16
N ASN A 115 -13.08 -3.52 -25.90
CA ASN A 115 -14.47 -3.25 -25.49
C ASN A 115 -14.65 -3.38 -23.98
N LEU A 116 -13.58 -3.72 -23.25
CA LEU A 116 -13.60 -3.78 -21.79
C LEU A 116 -13.77 -2.38 -21.18
N ASN A 117 -14.56 -2.32 -20.12
CA ASN A 117 -14.62 -1.19 -19.21
C ASN A 117 -14.05 -1.60 -17.85
N ILE A 118 -13.80 -0.61 -16.98
CA ILE A 118 -13.17 -0.90 -15.69
C ILE A 118 -14.06 -1.82 -14.85
N GLU A 119 -15.39 -1.65 -14.92
CA GLU A 119 -16.40 -2.47 -14.24
C GLU A 119 -16.29 -3.97 -14.58
N ASP A 120 -15.87 -4.32 -15.80
CA ASP A 120 -15.66 -5.71 -16.22
C ASP A 120 -14.46 -6.35 -15.49
N ILE A 121 -13.53 -5.52 -15.02
CA ILE A 121 -12.27 -5.94 -14.38
C ILE A 121 -12.36 -5.93 -12.86
N TYR A 122 -13.23 -5.10 -12.26
CA TYR A 122 -13.43 -5.02 -10.79
C TYR A 122 -13.51 -6.38 -10.09
N PRO A 123 -14.28 -7.37 -10.58
CA PRO A 123 -14.37 -8.69 -9.93
C PRO A 123 -13.04 -9.43 -9.81
N LYS A 124 -12.04 -9.05 -10.61
CA LYS A 124 -10.69 -9.62 -10.61
C LYS A 124 -9.74 -8.80 -9.74
N ILE A 125 -9.70 -7.49 -9.94
CA ILE A 125 -8.72 -6.60 -9.27
C ILE A 125 -9.13 -6.19 -7.85
N CYS A 126 -10.37 -6.45 -7.43
CA CYS A 126 -10.80 -6.30 -6.05
C CYS A 126 -10.91 -7.67 -5.38
N LYS A 127 -10.37 -7.80 -4.18
CA LYS A 127 -10.63 -8.97 -3.34
C LYS A 127 -12.12 -9.10 -3.03
N THR A 128 -12.62 -10.34 -2.95
CA THR A 128 -13.98 -10.60 -2.47
C THR A 128 -14.10 -10.24 -1.00
N ILE A 129 -14.98 -9.32 -0.66
CA ILE A 129 -15.24 -8.91 0.72
C ILE A 129 -16.39 -9.74 1.28
N LYS A 130 -16.15 -10.40 2.41
CA LYS A 130 -17.16 -11.25 3.09
C LYS A 130 -17.51 -10.75 4.49
N ASP A 131 -16.79 -9.76 4.97
CA ASP A 131 -16.99 -9.15 6.28
C ASP A 131 -17.55 -7.74 6.12
N GLU A 132 -18.58 -7.42 6.92
CA GLU A 132 -19.27 -6.13 6.84
C GLU A 132 -18.37 -4.98 7.31
N ILE A 133 -17.56 -5.19 8.35
CA ILE A 133 -16.66 -4.17 8.90
C ILE A 133 -15.55 -3.88 7.90
N GLU A 134 -14.98 -4.92 7.31
CA GLU A 134 -14.04 -4.83 6.20
C GLU A 134 -14.63 -4.02 5.03
N PHE A 135 -15.89 -4.30 4.64
CA PHE A 135 -16.58 -3.53 3.60
C PHE A 135 -16.70 -2.04 3.96
N ILE A 136 -17.15 -1.73 5.18
CA ILE A 136 -17.31 -0.34 5.63
C ILE A 136 -15.96 0.38 5.69
N ASN A 137 -14.89 -0.26 6.18
CA ASN A 137 -13.56 0.33 6.19
C ASN A 137 -13.08 0.62 4.77
N TYR A 138 -13.20 -0.33 3.84
CA TYR A 138 -12.85 -0.07 2.44
C TYR A 138 -13.66 1.08 1.85
N MET A 139 -14.98 1.09 2.03
CA MET A 139 -15.82 2.16 1.48
C MET A 139 -15.50 3.52 2.10
N THR A 140 -15.13 3.55 3.37
CA THR A 140 -14.64 4.76 4.04
C THR A 140 -13.33 5.24 3.41
N MET A 141 -12.35 4.34 3.20
CA MET A 141 -11.10 4.68 2.50
C MET A 141 -11.37 5.24 1.11
N ARG A 142 -12.22 4.57 0.31
CA ARG A 142 -12.56 4.99 -1.05
C ARG A 142 -13.27 6.35 -1.07
N PHE A 143 -14.09 6.62 -0.05
CA PHE A 143 -14.76 7.90 0.09
C PHE A 143 -13.78 9.04 0.39
N ILE A 144 -12.85 8.84 1.34
CA ILE A 144 -11.82 9.82 1.70
C ILE A 144 -10.82 10.02 0.54
N ALA A 145 -10.41 8.95 -0.14
CA ALA A 145 -9.49 9.02 -1.28
C ALA A 145 -10.13 9.58 -2.57
N TRP A 146 -11.39 10.02 -2.51
CA TRP A 146 -12.18 10.48 -3.64
C TRP A 146 -12.24 9.50 -4.82
N ASP A 147 -12.27 8.21 -4.51
CA ASP A 147 -12.29 7.13 -5.49
C ASP A 147 -13.71 6.89 -6.04
N ARG A 148 -14.15 7.80 -6.91
CA ARG A 148 -15.48 7.82 -7.52
C ARG A 148 -15.82 6.53 -8.26
N GLU A 149 -14.84 5.94 -8.92
CA GLU A 149 -15.03 4.69 -9.67
C GLU A 149 -15.38 3.55 -8.71
N SER A 150 -14.68 3.44 -7.58
CA SER A 150 -14.96 2.44 -6.57
C SER A 150 -16.34 2.62 -5.98
N LEU A 151 -16.65 3.86 -5.59
CA LEU A 151 -17.92 4.18 -4.95
C LEU A 151 -19.05 3.88 -5.91
N ARG A 152 -18.91 4.20 -7.20
CA ARG A 152 -19.90 3.84 -8.23
C ARG A 152 -20.09 2.34 -8.32
N TYR A 153 -19.00 1.57 -8.38
CA TYR A 153 -19.08 0.12 -8.48
C TYR A 153 -19.76 -0.51 -7.25
N PHE A 154 -19.44 -0.03 -6.04
CA PHE A 154 -19.97 -0.57 -4.78
C PHE A 154 -21.24 0.13 -4.27
N SER A 155 -21.86 1.01 -5.05
CA SER A 155 -23.11 1.70 -4.67
C SER A 155 -24.26 1.36 -5.60
N LYS A 156 -25.48 1.42 -5.08
CA LYS A 156 -26.71 1.34 -5.90
C LYS A 156 -27.14 2.67 -6.50
N ASN A 157 -26.61 3.77 -5.98
CA ASN A 157 -26.91 5.12 -6.42
C ASN A 157 -25.63 5.80 -6.89
N GLU A 158 -25.60 6.26 -8.14
CA GLU A 158 -24.48 7.01 -8.71
C GLU A 158 -24.21 8.33 -8.00
N GLU A 159 -25.21 8.92 -7.33
CA GLU A 159 -25.03 10.15 -6.55
C GLU A 159 -24.03 9.97 -5.40
N ILE A 160 -23.95 8.76 -4.82
CA ILE A 160 -22.98 8.44 -3.76
C ILE A 160 -21.55 8.60 -4.28
N ALA A 161 -21.31 8.21 -5.54
CA ALA A 161 -20.00 8.35 -6.18
C ALA A 161 -19.61 9.80 -6.50
N ASN A 162 -20.54 10.74 -6.35
CA ASN A 162 -20.30 12.18 -6.55
C ASN A 162 -20.16 12.94 -5.23
N MET A 163 -20.47 12.29 -4.10
CA MET A 163 -20.23 12.86 -2.78
C MET A 163 -18.72 12.92 -2.52
N HIS A 164 -18.28 13.99 -1.85
CA HIS A 164 -16.90 14.19 -1.43
C HIS A 164 -16.89 15.15 -0.23
N ILE A 165 -15.91 14.98 0.66
CA ILE A 165 -15.65 15.89 1.79
C ILE A 165 -14.21 16.41 1.82
N THR A 166 -13.33 15.78 1.05
CA THR A 166 -11.94 16.18 0.87
C THR A 166 -11.81 17.14 -0.30
N ASN A 167 -10.78 17.97 -0.28
CA ASN A 167 -10.43 18.86 -1.39
C ASN A 167 -9.56 18.16 -2.44
N ILE A 168 -8.82 17.13 -2.02
CA ILE A 168 -7.97 16.28 -2.87
C ILE A 168 -8.25 14.80 -2.58
N ASN A 169 -7.46 13.90 -3.18
CA ASN A 169 -7.38 12.52 -2.72
C ASN A 169 -6.78 12.51 -1.31
N GLY A 170 -7.64 12.35 -0.29
CA GLY A 170 -7.21 12.33 1.11
C GLY A 170 -6.76 10.94 1.56
N THR A 171 -6.07 10.89 2.69
CA THR A 171 -5.56 9.64 3.28
C THR A 171 -6.33 9.31 4.55
N LEU A 172 -7.00 8.16 4.59
CA LEU A 172 -7.65 7.69 5.81
C LEU A 172 -6.59 7.19 6.81
N LEU A 173 -6.45 7.88 7.94
CA LEU A 173 -5.46 7.56 8.98
C LEU A 173 -6.04 6.59 10.01
N LYS A 174 -7.29 6.79 10.42
CA LYS A 174 -7.99 5.94 11.37
C LYS A 174 -9.49 5.93 11.09
N ASN A 175 -10.14 4.81 11.34
CA ASN A 175 -11.59 4.72 11.30
C ASN A 175 -12.11 3.86 12.44
N THR A 176 -13.17 4.34 13.10
CA THR A 176 -13.94 3.54 14.05
C THR A 176 -15.31 3.22 13.48
N VAL A 177 -15.53 1.95 13.14
CA VAL A 177 -16.82 1.44 12.65
C VAL A 177 -17.70 1.07 13.85
N ILE A 178 -18.84 1.73 13.94
CA ILE A 178 -19.84 1.55 15.00
C ILE A 178 -21.11 0.93 14.40
N PRO A 179 -21.39 -0.37 14.61
CA PRO A 179 -22.62 -1.00 14.17
C PRO A 179 -23.85 -0.37 14.86
N LYS A 180 -24.88 -0.04 14.09
CA LYS A 180 -26.18 0.45 14.60
C LYS A 180 -27.31 -0.56 14.45
N GLY A 181 -27.01 -1.77 13.95
CA GLY A 181 -27.97 -2.81 13.64
C GLY A 181 -28.67 -2.59 12.29
N ASN A 182 -29.36 -3.62 11.80
CA ASN A 182 -30.09 -3.58 10.52
C ASN A 182 -29.22 -3.14 9.32
N LYS A 183 -27.97 -3.66 9.24
CA LYS A 183 -26.99 -3.32 8.17
C LYS A 183 -26.69 -1.82 8.07
N ARG A 184 -26.71 -1.12 9.21
CA ARG A 184 -26.34 0.30 9.33
C ARG A 184 -25.11 0.46 10.20
N TYR A 185 -24.22 1.36 9.79
CA TYR A 185 -22.93 1.61 10.44
C TYR A 185 -22.67 3.11 10.46
N ILE A 186 -21.91 3.55 11.46
CA ILE A 186 -21.29 4.86 11.47
C ILE A 186 -19.79 4.65 11.47
N SER A 187 -19.10 5.21 10.49
CA SER A 187 -17.66 5.37 10.48
C SER A 187 -17.32 6.72 11.12
N GLU A 188 -16.47 6.71 12.14
CA GLU A 188 -15.80 7.91 12.65
C GLU A 188 -14.40 7.96 12.04
N ALA A 189 -14.27 8.70 10.96
CA ALA A 189 -13.07 8.75 10.12
C ALA A 189 -12.18 9.92 10.51
N LEU A 190 -10.92 9.62 10.82
CA LEU A 190 -9.81 10.57 10.96
C LEU A 190 -8.95 10.47 9.70
N TYR A 191 -8.76 11.59 9.01
CA TYR A 191 -8.08 11.61 7.72
C TYR A 191 -7.25 12.88 7.50
N GLU A 192 -6.28 12.76 6.62
CA GLU A 192 -5.47 13.86 6.08
C GLU A 192 -6.09 14.37 4.78
N ASP A 193 -6.10 15.69 4.61
CA ASP A 193 -6.50 16.41 3.38
C ASP A 193 -5.38 17.42 3.03
N ASN A 194 -5.57 18.21 1.97
CA ASN A 194 -4.56 19.14 1.48
C ASN A 194 -4.08 20.22 2.48
N ASP A 195 -4.88 20.53 3.50
CA ASP A 195 -4.66 21.66 4.41
C ASP A 195 -4.62 21.27 5.89
N GLY A 196 -4.57 19.97 6.20
CA GLY A 196 -4.43 19.45 7.56
C GLY A 196 -5.26 18.19 7.80
N TYR A 197 -5.57 17.95 9.08
CA TYR A 197 -6.26 16.76 9.54
C TYR A 197 -7.69 17.04 9.96
N TYR A 198 -8.57 16.07 9.72
CA TYR A 198 -10.00 16.22 9.98
C TYR A 198 -10.65 14.96 10.53
N ILE A 199 -11.70 15.15 11.30
CA ILE A 199 -12.64 14.10 11.70
C ILE A 199 -13.98 14.31 10.99
N SER A 200 -14.61 13.22 10.57
CA SER A 200 -15.98 13.22 10.06
C SER A 200 -16.71 11.94 10.40
N LYS A 201 -18.04 12.04 10.55
CA LYS A 201 -18.91 10.87 10.74
C LYS A 201 -19.61 10.54 9.43
N ILE A 202 -19.49 9.30 9.00
CA ILE A 202 -20.12 8.80 7.78
C ILE A 202 -21.08 7.67 8.17
N ALA A 203 -22.38 7.90 7.95
CA ALA A 203 -23.41 6.91 8.16
C ALA A 203 -23.63 6.11 6.86
N PHE A 204 -23.47 4.80 6.94
CA PHE A 204 -23.73 3.87 5.85
C PHE A 204 -24.97 3.02 6.14
N SER A 205 -25.78 2.80 5.11
CA SER A 205 -26.69 1.65 5.04
C SER A 205 -26.23 0.77 3.90
N ILE A 206 -25.99 -0.51 4.19
CA ILE A 206 -25.55 -1.48 3.19
C ILE A 206 -26.61 -2.56 2.99
N GLU A 207 -26.44 -3.30 1.91
CA GLU A 207 -27.17 -4.52 1.62
C GLU A 207 -26.21 -5.58 1.13
N GLU A 208 -26.67 -6.83 1.19
CA GLU A 208 -25.90 -8.00 0.78
C GLU A 208 -26.75 -8.78 -0.22
N ASN A 209 -26.23 -8.97 -1.44
CA ASN A 209 -26.88 -9.72 -2.50
C ASN A 209 -25.89 -10.73 -3.06
N LYS A 210 -26.21 -12.03 -2.98
CA LYS A 210 -25.38 -13.12 -3.54
C LYS A 210 -23.90 -13.00 -3.16
N ASP A 211 -23.63 -12.77 -1.87
CA ASP A 211 -22.28 -12.60 -1.32
C ASP A 211 -21.52 -11.34 -1.80
N GLU A 212 -22.23 -10.34 -2.33
CA GLU A 212 -21.69 -9.01 -2.62
C GLU A 212 -22.35 -7.93 -1.77
N PHE A 213 -21.54 -7.08 -1.14
CA PHE A 213 -22.02 -5.90 -0.44
C PHE A 213 -22.17 -4.70 -1.38
N LYS A 214 -23.24 -3.94 -1.20
CA LYS A 214 -23.43 -2.63 -1.85
C LYS A 214 -23.89 -1.59 -0.82
N ILE A 215 -23.46 -0.34 -1.03
CA ILE A 215 -23.98 0.82 -0.32
C ILE A 215 -25.36 1.16 -0.90
N ASN A 216 -26.37 1.16 -0.04
CA ASN A 216 -27.72 1.60 -0.36
C ASN A 216 -27.89 3.11 -0.14
N SER A 217 -27.32 3.64 0.94
CA SER A 217 -27.34 5.08 1.23
C SER A 217 -26.14 5.49 2.07
N MET A 218 -25.69 6.73 1.89
CA MET A 218 -24.60 7.34 2.64
C MET A 218 -25.00 8.75 3.08
N VAL A 219 -24.71 9.11 4.33
CA VAL A 219 -24.89 10.47 4.86
C VAL A 219 -23.63 10.85 5.61
N VAL A 220 -23.13 12.06 5.40
CA VAL A 220 -21.88 12.54 5.96
C VAL A 220 -22.13 13.81 6.75
N THR A 221 -21.47 13.96 7.89
CA THR A 221 -21.44 15.22 8.65
C THR A 221 -20.46 16.21 8.04
N ASP A 222 -20.47 17.45 8.52
CA ASP A 222 -19.37 18.38 8.24
C ASP A 222 -18.04 17.84 8.79
N LYS A 223 -16.94 18.33 8.24
CA LYS A 223 -15.58 18.02 8.69
C LYS A 223 -15.15 18.93 9.83
N GLU A 224 -14.57 18.35 10.87
CA GLU A 224 -14.07 19.05 12.05
C GLU A 224 -12.53 19.01 12.04
N PRO A 225 -11.83 20.14 12.07
CA PRO A 225 -10.37 20.14 12.10
C PRO A 225 -9.86 19.60 13.44
N ILE A 226 -8.73 18.90 13.39
CA ILE A 226 -8.02 18.36 14.56
C ILE A 226 -6.54 18.75 14.49
N PHE A 227 -5.91 18.97 15.65
CA PHE A 227 -4.50 19.35 15.68
C PHE A 227 -3.59 18.14 15.43
N ASP A 228 -2.44 18.39 14.80
CA ASP A 228 -1.45 17.38 14.44
C ASP A 228 -1.07 16.49 15.64
N PHE A 229 -0.81 17.08 16.82
CA PHE A 229 -0.45 16.31 18.01
C PHE A 229 -1.56 15.34 18.46
N GLU A 230 -2.84 15.73 18.35
CA GLU A 230 -3.96 14.84 18.69
C GLU A 230 -4.07 13.70 17.67
N VAL A 231 -3.77 13.97 16.40
CA VAL A 231 -3.73 12.95 15.34
C VAL A 231 -2.66 11.92 15.65
N PHE A 232 -1.46 12.37 15.98
CA PHE A 232 -0.34 11.50 16.33
C PHE A 232 -0.66 10.63 17.54
N ASP A 233 -1.24 11.21 18.61
CA ASP A 233 -1.69 10.46 19.78
C ASP A 233 -2.75 9.40 19.41
N GLU A 234 -3.71 9.74 18.53
CA GLU A 234 -4.81 8.85 18.13
C GLU A 234 -4.38 7.66 17.26
N ILE A 235 -3.29 7.80 16.49
CA ILE A 235 -2.74 6.76 15.62
C ILE A 235 -1.51 6.07 16.21
N SER A 236 -0.97 6.59 17.31
CA SER A 236 0.21 6.05 17.99
C SER A 236 -0.04 4.63 18.49
N LYS A 237 1.04 3.85 18.52
CA LYS A 237 1.03 2.50 19.09
C LYS A 237 2.39 2.16 19.71
N PRO A 238 2.41 1.20 20.66
CA PRO A 238 3.66 0.76 21.26
C PRO A 238 4.65 0.25 20.23
N GLU A 239 5.92 0.62 20.43
CA GLU A 239 7.02 0.27 19.54
C GLU A 239 8.15 -0.41 20.32
N PHE A 240 8.62 -1.53 19.77
CA PHE A 240 9.83 -2.19 20.22
C PHE A 240 10.95 -1.90 19.24
N ILE A 241 12.04 -1.33 19.73
CA ILE A 241 13.22 -0.98 18.92
C ILE A 241 14.36 -1.90 19.30
N SER A 242 14.88 -2.65 18.32
CA SER A 242 16.11 -3.42 18.48
C SER A 242 17.24 -2.75 17.71
N ILE A 243 18.34 -2.43 18.39
CA ILE A 243 19.49 -1.74 17.83
C ILE A 243 20.61 -2.75 17.64
N TYR A 244 21.21 -2.76 16.45
CA TYR A 244 22.32 -3.63 16.08
C TYR A 244 23.52 -2.80 15.64
N ASN A 245 24.72 -3.25 16.03
CA ASN A 245 25.96 -2.79 15.42
C ASN A 245 26.23 -3.58 14.13
N ILE A 246 26.62 -2.87 13.07
CA ILE A 246 26.97 -3.41 11.76
C ILE A 246 28.49 -3.29 11.54
N ASN A 247 29.15 -4.37 11.15
CA ASN A 247 30.60 -4.36 10.88
C ASN A 247 30.97 -4.10 9.40
N ARG A 248 30.09 -4.48 8.46
CA ARG A 248 30.27 -4.39 7.01
C ARG A 248 28.96 -3.88 6.40
N VAL A 249 28.74 -2.57 6.51
CA VAL A 249 27.46 -1.91 6.20
C VAL A 249 27.00 -2.20 4.77
N ASP A 250 27.84 -1.91 3.78
CA ASP A 250 27.46 -2.08 2.36
C ASP A 250 27.14 -3.53 2.01
N GLU A 251 27.97 -4.48 2.45
CA GLU A 251 27.75 -5.92 2.23
C GLU A 251 26.46 -6.40 2.91
N PHE A 252 26.21 -5.93 4.14
CA PHE A 252 25.00 -6.28 4.88
C PHE A 252 23.75 -5.76 4.16
N LEU A 253 23.74 -4.49 3.76
CA LEU A 253 22.59 -3.86 3.12
C LEU A 253 22.27 -4.50 1.76
N ASP A 254 23.27 -4.84 0.97
CA ASP A 254 23.08 -5.53 -0.32
C ASP A 254 22.43 -6.90 -0.12
N ILE A 255 22.95 -7.71 0.80
CA ILE A 255 22.40 -9.04 1.10
C ILE A 255 21.01 -8.92 1.73
N PHE A 256 20.82 -8.01 2.69
CA PHE A 256 19.54 -7.78 3.35
C PHE A 256 18.45 -7.42 2.34
N TYR A 257 18.72 -6.48 1.43
CA TYR A 257 17.76 -6.08 0.41
C TYR A 257 17.49 -7.20 -0.59
N LYS A 258 18.52 -7.96 -0.98
CA LYS A 258 18.37 -9.12 -1.87
C LYS A 258 17.48 -10.20 -1.26
N ASP A 259 17.61 -10.46 0.03
CA ASP A 259 16.85 -11.48 0.75
C ASP A 259 15.43 -11.01 1.13
N ASN A 260 15.22 -9.70 1.22
CA ASN A 260 13.95 -9.08 1.62
C ASN A 260 13.41 -8.14 0.54
N PRO A 261 13.23 -8.60 -0.71
CA PRO A 261 12.83 -7.73 -1.83
C PRO A 261 11.45 -7.09 -1.63
N PHE A 262 10.59 -7.65 -0.79
CA PHE A 262 9.27 -7.14 -0.45
C PHE A 262 9.27 -5.91 0.47
N THR A 263 10.44 -5.43 0.93
CA THR A 263 10.51 -4.19 1.69
C THR A 263 10.53 -2.98 0.77
N LEU A 264 9.71 -1.98 1.07
CA LEU A 264 9.78 -0.69 0.41
C LEU A 264 11.05 0.02 0.87
N LYS A 265 11.97 0.28 -0.06
CA LYS A 265 13.23 0.99 0.20
C LYS A 265 13.07 2.47 -0.10
N SER A 266 13.43 3.31 0.86
CA SER A 266 13.57 4.75 0.71
C SER A 266 15.04 5.12 0.86
N ASP A 267 15.63 5.61 -0.22
CA ASP A 267 17.01 6.09 -0.23
C ASP A 267 17.06 7.54 0.28
N MET A 268 17.73 7.74 1.41
CA MET A 268 18.08 9.05 1.97
C MET A 268 19.57 9.31 1.70
N GLU A 269 20.04 10.56 1.78
CA GLU A 269 21.42 10.93 1.37
C GLU A 269 22.49 10.01 1.99
N ASP A 270 22.46 9.82 3.31
CA ASP A 270 23.44 8.99 4.05
C ASP A 270 22.80 7.83 4.84
N CYS A 271 21.52 7.54 4.61
CA CYS A 271 20.77 6.54 5.38
C CYS A 271 19.93 5.64 4.46
N LYS A 272 19.62 4.43 4.94
CA LYS A 272 18.66 3.53 4.29
C LYS A 272 17.47 3.28 5.21
N PHE A 273 16.28 3.52 4.69
CA PHE A 273 15.04 3.21 5.38
C PHE A 273 14.28 2.13 4.61
N PHE A 274 13.85 1.08 5.29
CA PHE A 274 13.06 0.01 4.72
C PHE A 274 11.76 -0.16 5.51
N THR A 275 10.63 -0.14 4.81
CA THR A 275 9.33 -0.46 5.40
C THR A 275 8.89 -1.85 4.98
N ARG A 276 8.50 -2.67 5.94
CA ARG A 276 7.91 -3.99 5.71
C ARG A 276 6.44 -3.95 6.08
N PHE A 277 5.58 -4.17 5.09
CA PHE A 277 4.15 -4.33 5.28
C PHE A 277 3.78 -5.76 5.69
N ASN A 278 2.57 -5.94 6.21
CA ASN A 278 1.97 -7.24 6.39
C ASN A 278 1.63 -7.85 5.02
N PHE A 279 1.74 -9.18 4.92
CA PHE A 279 1.41 -9.89 3.67
C PHE A 279 -0.10 -10.09 3.46
N ASN A 280 -0.93 -9.52 4.34
CA ASN A 280 -2.37 -9.53 4.22
C ASN A 280 -2.96 -8.22 4.77
N ASN A 281 -4.19 -7.94 4.35
CA ASN A 281 -4.95 -6.77 4.78
C ASN A 281 -5.97 -7.11 5.89
N ASP A 282 -5.67 -8.07 6.78
CA ASP A 282 -6.63 -8.50 7.81
C ASP A 282 -6.90 -7.41 8.85
N HIS A 283 -5.99 -6.44 9.00
CA HIS A 283 -6.19 -5.29 9.89
C HIS A 283 -7.42 -4.44 9.50
N VAL A 284 -7.87 -4.50 8.24
CA VAL A 284 -9.08 -3.83 7.73
C VAL A 284 -10.37 -4.44 8.28
N LYS A 285 -10.34 -5.66 8.83
CA LYS A 285 -11.52 -6.33 9.44
C LYS A 285 -11.84 -5.84 10.84
N ASN A 286 -10.98 -5.00 11.43
CA ASN A 286 -11.17 -4.52 12.78
C ASN A 286 -12.15 -3.33 12.82
N ASN A 287 -12.95 -3.26 13.88
CA ASN A 287 -13.80 -2.09 14.13
C ASN A 287 -12.98 -0.80 14.21
N VAL A 288 -11.76 -0.88 14.72
CA VAL A 288 -10.80 0.23 14.70
C VAL A 288 -9.73 -0.11 13.67
N TYR A 289 -9.79 0.59 12.54
CA TYR A 289 -8.74 0.61 11.54
C TYR A 289 -7.77 1.75 11.85
N VAL A 290 -6.46 1.51 11.70
CA VAL A 290 -5.40 2.53 11.75
C VAL A 290 -4.42 2.21 10.63
N ILE A 291 -4.01 3.22 9.87
CA ILE A 291 -3.17 3.06 8.67
C ILE A 291 -1.84 2.37 8.95
N ASN A 292 -1.19 2.72 10.06
CA ASN A 292 0.11 2.16 10.43
C ASN A 292 0.03 0.68 10.87
N ASN A 293 -1.17 0.12 11.09
CA ASN A 293 -1.35 -1.30 11.41
C ASN A 293 -1.01 -2.23 10.25
N ASP A 294 -0.89 -1.69 9.02
CA ASP A 294 -0.38 -2.47 7.91
C ASP A 294 1.15 -2.66 7.98
N ILE A 295 1.85 -1.84 8.75
CA ILE A 295 3.31 -1.94 8.90
C ILE A 295 3.63 -3.07 9.90
N LYS A 296 4.42 -4.03 9.45
CA LYS A 296 4.95 -5.13 10.25
C LYS A 296 6.24 -4.76 10.96
N ALA A 297 7.13 -4.08 10.24
CA ALA A 297 8.40 -3.58 10.77
C ALA A 297 8.94 -2.44 9.94
N ILE A 298 9.77 -1.61 10.57
CA ILE A 298 10.61 -0.63 9.89
C ILE A 298 12.06 -0.92 10.22
N TYR A 299 12.93 -0.69 9.25
CA TYR A 299 14.36 -0.86 9.40
C TYR A 299 15.05 0.43 9.00
N TYR A 300 15.93 0.92 9.85
CA TYR A 300 16.66 2.15 9.58
C TYR A 300 18.15 1.91 9.79
N GLN A 301 18.93 2.20 8.76
CA GLN A 301 20.38 2.17 8.83
C GLN A 301 20.91 3.60 8.81
N ILE A 302 21.70 3.92 9.84
CA ILE A 302 22.48 5.15 9.94
C ILE A 302 23.86 4.80 10.50
N LYS A 303 24.93 5.33 9.89
CA LYS A 303 26.33 5.02 10.25
C LYS A 303 26.53 3.49 10.35
N ASN A 304 27.00 2.99 11.49
CA ASN A 304 27.22 1.57 11.75
C ASN A 304 26.10 0.95 12.59
N GLU A 305 24.92 1.56 12.65
CA GLU A 305 23.79 1.09 13.43
C GLU A 305 22.62 0.70 12.51
N PHE A 306 21.96 -0.39 12.88
CA PHE A 306 20.75 -0.89 12.25
C PHE A 306 19.64 -0.97 13.29
N PHE A 307 18.63 -0.13 13.14
CA PHE A 307 17.46 -0.06 14.00
C PHE A 307 16.35 -0.90 13.38
N VAL A 308 15.65 -1.64 14.23
CA VAL A 308 14.50 -2.46 13.85
C VAL A 308 13.33 -2.12 14.74
N GLY A 309 12.37 -1.38 14.20
CA GLY A 309 11.11 -1.04 14.85
C GLY A 309 10.04 -2.09 14.55
N THR A 310 9.36 -2.58 15.59
CA THR A 310 8.25 -3.53 15.48
C THR A 310 7.14 -3.17 16.45
N TYR A 311 5.90 -3.54 16.12
CA TYR A 311 4.70 -3.10 16.88
C TYR A 311 4.03 -4.23 17.68
N SER A 312 4.73 -5.35 17.83
CA SER A 312 4.30 -6.44 18.71
C SER A 312 5.50 -7.23 19.19
N ASP A 313 5.44 -7.72 20.44
CA ASP A 313 6.51 -8.55 20.99
C ASP A 313 6.73 -9.84 20.17
N LYS A 314 5.66 -10.37 19.56
CA LYS A 314 5.73 -11.52 18.67
C LYS A 314 6.56 -11.22 17.43
N ASP A 315 6.33 -10.08 16.78
CA ASP A 315 7.08 -9.69 15.58
C ASP A 315 8.53 -9.34 15.91
N ARG A 316 8.77 -8.63 17.03
CA ARG A 316 10.11 -8.39 17.58
C ARG A 316 10.90 -9.69 17.69
N ASN A 317 10.38 -10.66 18.44
CA ASN A 317 11.03 -11.94 18.68
C ASN A 317 11.29 -12.71 17.38
N TYR A 318 10.32 -12.71 16.46
CA TYR A 318 10.44 -13.40 15.18
C TYR A 318 11.50 -12.76 14.27
N ILE A 319 11.46 -11.44 14.11
CA ILE A 319 12.38 -10.70 13.24
C ILE A 319 13.80 -10.73 13.81
N ASN A 320 13.97 -10.50 15.12
CA ASN A 320 15.29 -10.59 15.76
C ASN A 320 15.91 -11.97 15.58
N LYS A 321 15.10 -13.04 15.72
CA LYS A 321 15.57 -14.39 15.45
C LYS A 321 16.02 -14.59 14.00
N ILE A 322 15.27 -14.09 13.03
CA ILE A 322 15.65 -14.17 11.61
C ILE A 322 16.97 -13.44 11.36
N LEU A 323 17.09 -12.21 11.86
CA LEU A 323 18.28 -11.39 11.68
C LEU A 323 19.51 -12.06 12.28
N GLN A 324 19.38 -12.60 13.50
CA GLN A 324 20.46 -13.32 14.17
C GLN A 324 20.79 -14.66 13.51
N CYS A 325 19.82 -15.36 12.90
CA CYS A 325 20.11 -16.60 12.18
C CYS A 325 20.80 -16.36 10.83
N ASN A 326 20.34 -15.36 10.07
CA ASN A 326 20.75 -15.15 8.68
C ASN A 326 21.95 -14.19 8.56
N TYR A 327 22.10 -13.25 9.50
CA TYR A 327 23.06 -12.14 9.40
C TYR A 327 24.00 -12.00 10.61
N LYS A 328 24.19 -13.06 11.43
CA LYS A 328 25.10 -13.04 12.59
C LYS A 328 26.53 -12.58 12.29
N GLU A 329 26.98 -12.74 11.05
CA GLU A 329 28.34 -12.34 10.64
C GLU A 329 28.45 -10.85 10.36
N TYR A 330 27.31 -10.16 10.29
CA TYR A 330 27.17 -8.74 9.99
C TYR A 330 26.65 -7.94 11.18
N LEU A 331 25.71 -8.53 11.93
CA LEU A 331 24.95 -7.87 12.98
C LEU A 331 25.30 -8.40 14.37
N ASN A 332 25.49 -7.49 15.32
CA ASN A 332 25.56 -7.79 16.75
C ASN A 332 24.51 -6.96 17.47
N ILE A 333 23.65 -7.61 18.26
CA ILE A 333 22.64 -6.87 19.03
C ILE A 333 23.33 -5.99 20.08
N LYS A 334 22.96 -4.70 20.09
CA LYS A 334 23.45 -3.69 21.02
C LYS A 334 22.48 -3.57 22.19
N GLU A 335 21.20 -3.31 21.89
CA GLU A 335 20.17 -3.04 22.89
C GLU A 335 18.77 -3.31 22.33
N GLU A 336 17.80 -3.53 23.22
CA GLU A 336 16.37 -3.57 22.91
C GLU A 336 15.61 -2.62 23.84
N LEU A 337 14.76 -1.79 23.27
CA LEU A 337 13.99 -0.75 23.94
C LEU A 337 12.50 -0.92 23.68
N TYR A 338 11.68 -0.41 24.59
CA TYR A 338 10.22 -0.37 24.48
C TYR A 338 9.73 1.04 24.72
N PHE A 339 8.87 1.50 23.84
CA PHE A 339 8.20 2.79 23.91
C PHE A 339 6.68 2.56 23.86
N GLU A 340 5.93 3.37 24.60
CA GLU A 340 4.46 3.33 24.57
C GLU A 340 3.89 3.92 23.28
N GLU A 341 4.71 4.69 22.57
CA GLU A 341 4.39 5.43 21.35
C GLU A 341 5.40 5.11 20.24
N ASN A 342 5.09 5.51 19.01
CA ASN A 342 6.00 5.43 17.88
C ASN A 342 7.18 6.40 18.08
N VAL A 343 8.42 5.96 17.87
CA VAL A 343 9.63 6.75 18.14
C VAL A 343 10.64 6.66 16.99
N LEU A 344 10.78 5.49 16.37
CA LEU A 344 11.82 5.29 15.36
C LEU A 344 11.53 6.07 14.07
N TYR A 345 10.26 6.17 13.66
CA TYR A 345 9.90 6.97 12.49
C TYR A 345 10.19 8.47 12.74
N ASP A 346 9.83 8.98 13.92
CA ASP A 346 10.09 10.37 14.32
C ASP A 346 11.59 10.66 14.39
N PHE A 347 12.39 9.71 14.87
CA PHE A 347 13.85 9.81 14.83
C PHE A 347 14.35 9.97 13.39
N VAL A 348 13.85 9.16 12.45
CA VAL A 348 14.21 9.23 11.03
C VAL A 348 13.84 10.59 10.43
N GLU A 349 12.66 11.13 10.74
CA GLU A 349 12.21 12.43 10.23
C GLU A 349 12.91 13.63 10.89
N SER A 350 13.39 13.48 12.12
CA SER A 350 14.09 14.56 12.85
C SER A 350 15.41 15.00 12.18
N GLY A 351 16.02 14.11 11.39
CA GLY A 351 17.36 14.30 10.83
C GLY A 351 18.47 14.24 11.88
N SER A 352 18.18 13.84 13.12
CA SER A 352 19.20 13.60 14.15
C SER A 352 20.11 12.44 13.74
N GLU A 353 21.41 12.59 13.99
CA GLU A 353 22.38 11.53 13.72
C GLU A 353 22.66 10.62 14.92
N ASP A 354 22.08 10.92 16.09
CA ASP A 354 22.23 10.15 17.32
C ASP A 354 20.86 9.92 17.96
N PHE A 355 20.56 8.65 18.21
CA PHE A 355 19.27 8.22 18.72
C PHE A 355 19.04 8.64 20.17
N TYR A 356 20.08 8.66 21.01
CA TYR A 356 19.92 9.05 22.41
C TYR A 356 19.83 10.56 22.56
N ASP A 357 20.58 11.33 21.76
CA ASP A 357 20.43 12.79 21.72
C ASP A 357 19.03 13.21 21.23
N PHE A 358 18.35 12.37 20.44
CA PHE A 358 16.95 12.58 20.03
C PHE A 358 15.95 12.28 21.15
N LEU A 359 16.25 11.36 22.06
CA LEU A 359 15.37 10.98 23.17
C LEU A 359 15.45 11.95 24.37
N ASP A 360 16.55 12.71 24.49
CA ASP A 360 16.81 13.71 25.53
C ASP A 360 16.14 15.07 25.21
#